data_AF-A0A239KXL7-F1
#
_entry.id   AF-A0A239KXL7-F1
#
_cell.length_a   1.000
_cell.length_b   1.000
_cell.length_c   1.000
_cell.angle_alpha   90.00
_cell.angle_beta   90.00
_cell.angle_gamma   90.00
#
_symmetry.space_group_name_H-M   'P 1'
#
loop_
_entity.id
_entity.type
_entity.pdbx_description
1 polymer ?
#
loop_
_entity_poly.entity_id
_entity_poly.type
_entity_poly.pdbx_seq_one_letter_code
_entity_poly.pdbx_strand_id
1 'polypeptide(L)'
;MRDATTPMDFADLSPDAVARRIADAAPAGTAIRATPYRWPDPRSLPTRQWLLGHWLLRGEVTAIIAPGGTGKSTIGTALALSLASGQPLLGKPLPRGPQSAWIYNLEDSQDELDRQVSAACMFHGIVPENGGAIFDHGSGGIALLRAA
;
A
#
# COMPACT_ATOMS: atom_id res chain seq x y z
N MET A 1 -3.27 -32.78 -19.41
CA MET A 1 -3.76 -32.30 -18.10
C MET A 1 -2.55 -31.73 -17.37
N ARG A 2 -2.34 -30.41 -17.38
CA ARG A 2 -1.16 -29.78 -16.77
C ARG A 2 -1.50 -29.43 -15.32
N ASP A 3 -0.58 -29.80 -14.43
CA ASP A 3 -0.66 -29.68 -12.98
C ASP A 3 -0.73 -28.19 -12.56
N ALA A 4 -1.63 -27.86 -11.63
CA ALA A 4 -1.92 -26.49 -11.20
C ALA A 4 -1.04 -26.03 -10.01
N THR A 5 -0.01 -26.82 -9.67
CA THR A 5 0.79 -26.64 -8.45
C THR A 5 2.22 -26.13 -8.70
N THR A 6 2.64 -25.91 -9.95
CA THR A 6 3.93 -25.27 -10.23
C THR A 6 3.88 -23.78 -9.90
N PRO A 7 4.81 -23.23 -9.09
CA PRO A 7 4.90 -21.80 -8.85
C PRO A 7 5.07 -21.06 -10.18
N MET A 8 4.19 -20.10 -10.47
CA MET A 8 4.31 -19.28 -11.66
C MET A 8 5.49 -18.33 -11.50
N ASP A 9 6.51 -18.47 -12.35
CA ASP A 9 7.51 -17.44 -12.55
C ASP A 9 6.96 -16.40 -13.53
N PHE A 10 6.71 -15.18 -13.05
CA PHE A 10 6.22 -14.09 -13.87
C PHE A 10 7.28 -13.55 -14.84
N ALA A 11 8.57 -13.84 -14.61
CA ALA A 11 9.67 -13.41 -15.47
C ALA A 11 9.71 -14.18 -16.81
N ASP A 12 9.21 -15.41 -16.82
CA ASP A 12 9.17 -16.28 -18.01
C ASP A 12 7.92 -16.06 -18.89
N LEU A 13 7.00 -15.20 -18.45
CA LEU A 13 5.80 -14.90 -19.22
C LEU A 13 6.13 -13.94 -20.34
N SER A 14 5.99 -14.40 -21.58
CA SER A 14 6.06 -13.49 -22.73
C SER A 14 4.96 -12.41 -22.62
N PRO A 15 5.20 -11.19 -23.14
CA PRO A 15 4.18 -10.16 -23.19
C PRO A 15 2.86 -10.64 -23.79
N ASP A 16 2.91 -11.52 -24.80
CA ASP A 16 1.73 -12.13 -25.42
C ASP A 16 1.00 -13.13 -24.51
N ALA A 17 1.73 -13.82 -23.62
CA ALA A 17 1.13 -14.70 -22.63
C ALA A 17 0.46 -13.89 -21.51
N VAL A 18 1.08 -12.79 -21.08
CA VAL A 18 0.49 -11.82 -20.13
C VAL A 18 -0.75 -11.17 -20.74
N ALA A 19 -0.66 -10.68 -21.98
CA ALA A 19 -1.77 -10.03 -22.68
C ALA A 19 -2.97 -10.97 -22.86
N ARG A 20 -2.72 -12.22 -23.27
CA ARG A 20 -3.79 -13.24 -23.35
C ARG A 20 -4.43 -13.50 -22.00
N ARG A 21 -3.64 -13.62 -20.93
CA ARG A 21 -4.19 -13.80 -19.59
C ARG A 21 -5.00 -12.61 -19.11
N ILE A 22 -4.57 -11.38 -19.38
CA ILE A 22 -5.35 -10.18 -19.08
C ILE A 22 -6.67 -10.20 -19.88
N ALA A 23 -6.63 -10.58 -21.16
CA ALA A 23 -7.81 -10.70 -22.00
C ALA A 23 -8.77 -11.81 -21.54
N ASP A 24 -8.23 -12.96 -21.10
CA ASP A 24 -8.99 -14.11 -20.63
C ASP A 24 -9.52 -13.93 -19.20
N ALA A 25 -8.80 -13.16 -18.36
CA ALA A 25 -9.20 -12.79 -17.01
C ALA A 25 -10.11 -11.56 -16.98
N ALA A 26 -10.10 -10.75 -18.04
CA ALA A 26 -11.09 -9.70 -18.21
C ALA A 26 -12.46 -10.36 -18.37
N PRO A 27 -13.42 -10.15 -17.47
CA PRO A 27 -14.76 -10.67 -17.66
C PRO A 27 -15.25 -10.19 -19.03
N ALA A 28 -15.77 -11.13 -19.85
CA ALA A 28 -16.30 -10.85 -21.18
C ALA A 28 -17.10 -9.54 -21.14
N GLY A 29 -16.61 -8.55 -21.87
CA GLY A 29 -16.78 -7.12 -21.58
C GLY A 29 -18.17 -6.78 -21.03
N THR A 30 -18.22 -6.33 -19.78
CA THR A 30 -19.40 -5.61 -19.30
C THR A 30 -19.49 -4.36 -20.15
N ALA A 31 -20.46 -4.31 -21.06
CA ALA A 31 -20.71 -3.13 -21.88
C ALA A 31 -20.84 -1.92 -20.95
N ILE A 32 -19.99 -0.90 -21.15
CA ILE A 32 -20.03 0.32 -20.36
C ILE A 32 -21.34 1.04 -20.71
N ARG A 33 -22.36 0.87 -19.86
CA ARG A 33 -23.62 1.58 -19.97
C ARG A 33 -23.55 2.85 -19.12
N ALA A 34 -23.55 4.00 -19.79
CA ALA A 34 -23.77 5.26 -19.10
C ALA A 34 -25.16 5.24 -18.43
N THR A 35 -25.21 5.62 -17.16
CA THR A 35 -26.45 5.85 -16.42
C THR A 35 -26.60 7.34 -16.15
N PRO A 36 -27.83 7.91 -16.20
CA PRO A 36 -28.03 9.31 -15.84
C PRO A 36 -27.54 9.57 -14.40
N TYR A 37 -26.77 10.63 -14.22
CA TYR A 37 -26.32 11.06 -12.91
C TYR A 37 -27.52 11.51 -12.07
N ARG A 38 -27.71 10.88 -10.91
CA ARG A 38 -28.72 11.29 -9.93
C ARG A 38 -28.06 12.18 -8.91
N TRP A 39 -28.44 13.46 -8.88
CA TRP A 39 -27.96 14.42 -7.89
C TRP A 39 -28.40 13.99 -6.49
N PRO A 40 -27.48 13.62 -5.59
CA PRO A 40 -27.83 13.32 -4.21
C PRO A 40 -28.09 14.62 -3.44
N ASP A 41 -28.79 14.55 -2.30
CA ASP A 41 -28.81 15.65 -1.34
C ASP A 41 -27.35 15.89 -0.86
N PRO A 42 -26.78 17.09 -1.02
CA PRO A 42 -25.41 17.36 -0.59
C PRO A 42 -25.14 17.01 0.88
N ARG A 43 -26.16 17.06 1.74
CA ARG A 43 -26.07 16.74 3.17
C ARG A 43 -26.00 15.24 3.45
N SER A 44 -26.41 14.39 2.50
CA SER A 44 -26.33 12.94 2.64
C SER A 44 -24.98 12.37 2.23
N LEU A 45 -24.08 13.18 1.66
CA LEU A 45 -22.76 12.73 1.25
C LEU A 45 -21.86 12.49 2.48
N PRO A 46 -21.15 11.35 2.57
CA PRO A 46 -20.22 11.12 3.66
C PRO A 46 -19.07 12.13 3.60
N THR A 47 -18.59 12.54 4.77
CA THR A 47 -17.37 13.37 4.85
C THR A 47 -16.15 12.58 4.37
N ARG A 48 -15.15 13.28 3.84
CA ARG A 48 -13.89 12.65 3.40
C ARG A 48 -13.22 11.94 4.57
N GLN A 49 -12.89 10.66 4.35
CA GLN A 49 -12.33 9.79 5.36
C GLN A 49 -10.79 9.81 5.28
N TRP A 50 -10.18 10.96 5.56
CA TRP A 50 -8.72 11.14 5.52
C TRP A 50 -8.01 10.31 6.59
N LEU A 51 -6.92 9.65 6.21
CA LEU A 51 -6.06 8.84 7.09
C LEU A 51 -4.83 9.62 7.55
N LEU A 52 -4.23 10.41 6.64
CA LEU A 52 -3.05 11.21 6.91
C LEU A 52 -3.12 12.52 6.13
N GLY A 53 -3.25 13.64 6.85
CA GLY A 53 -3.41 14.98 6.26
C GLY A 53 -4.46 15.00 5.14
N HIS A 54 -4.08 15.54 3.99
CA HIS A 54 -4.82 15.43 2.73
C HIS A 54 -4.06 14.58 1.71
N TRP A 55 -3.26 13.63 2.20
CA TRP A 55 -2.43 12.78 1.34
C TRP A 55 -3.07 11.41 1.13
N LEU A 56 -3.63 10.80 2.17
CA LEU A 56 -4.21 9.46 2.09
C LEU A 56 -5.72 9.51 2.39
N LEU A 57 -6.54 9.29 1.36
CA LEU A 57 -8.00 9.19 1.48
C LEU A 57 -8.43 7.72 1.48
N ARG A 58 -9.20 7.30 2.50
CA ARG A 58 -9.68 5.92 2.58
C ARG A 58 -10.55 5.58 1.37
N GLY A 59 -10.26 4.43 0.76
CA GLY A 59 -10.97 3.92 -0.42
C GLY A 59 -10.37 4.36 -1.75
N GLU A 60 -9.39 5.27 -1.72
CA GLU A 60 -8.73 5.79 -2.92
C GLU A 60 -7.31 5.25 -3.06
N VAL A 61 -6.84 5.12 -4.30
CA VAL A 61 -5.44 4.81 -4.62
C VAL A 61 -4.64 6.10 -4.72
N THR A 62 -3.53 6.17 -3.99
CA THR A 62 -2.58 7.29 -4.06
C THR A 62 -1.25 6.80 -4.62
N ALA A 63 -0.68 7.54 -5.58
CA ALA A 63 0.60 7.21 -6.20
C ALA A 63 1.66 8.27 -5.88
N ILE A 64 2.87 7.81 -5.56
CA ILE A 64 4.06 8.67 -5.40
C ILE A 64 4.98 8.40 -6.58
N ILE A 65 5.17 9.41 -7.42
CA ILE A 65 5.95 9.30 -8.67
C ILE A 65 7.18 10.18 -8.56
N ALA A 66 8.35 9.59 -8.71
CA ALA A 66 9.64 10.27 -8.70
C ALA A 66 10.74 9.39 -9.34
N PRO A 67 11.86 9.97 -9.81
CA PRO A 67 13.01 9.21 -10.33
C PRO A 67 13.59 8.19 -9.34
N GLY A 68 14.38 7.23 -9.82
CA GLY A 68 15.11 6.29 -8.96
C GLY A 68 16.01 7.01 -7.95
N GLY A 69 16.14 6.48 -6.73
CA GLY A 69 17.01 7.06 -5.69
C GLY A 69 16.53 8.36 -5.03
N THR A 70 15.31 8.82 -5.30
CA THR A 70 14.79 10.10 -4.75
C THR A 70 13.99 9.97 -3.45
N GLY A 71 13.97 8.78 -2.84
CA GLY A 71 13.34 8.56 -1.53
C GLY A 71 11.86 8.16 -1.55
N LYS A 72 11.34 7.61 -2.67
CA LYS A 72 9.96 7.07 -2.74
C LYS A 72 9.69 5.99 -1.69
N SER A 73 10.61 5.03 -1.55
CA SER A 73 10.50 3.96 -0.54
C SER A 73 10.59 4.55 0.86
N THR A 74 11.50 5.51 1.07
CA THR A 74 11.64 6.22 2.36
C THR A 74 10.36 6.93 2.78
N ILE A 75 9.71 7.69 1.89
CA ILE A 75 8.44 8.34 2.22
C ILE A 75 7.32 7.30 2.43
N GLY A 76 7.29 6.22 1.64
CA GLY A 76 6.36 5.09 1.83
C GLY A 76 6.46 4.48 3.22
N THR A 77 7.68 4.18 3.68
CA THR A 77 7.95 3.66 5.03
C THR A 77 7.52 4.63 6.11
N ALA A 78 7.83 5.93 5.98
CA ALA A 78 7.42 6.95 6.95
C ALA A 78 5.90 7.15 7.02
N LEU A 79 5.19 7.02 5.89
CA LEU A 79 3.72 7.01 5.85
C LEU A 79 3.16 5.84 6.65
N ALA A 80 3.68 4.64 6.40
CA ALA A 80 3.23 3.41 7.05
C ALA A 80 3.50 3.45 8.57
N LEU A 81 4.68 3.93 8.98
CA LEU A 81 5.03 4.13 10.40
C LEU A 81 4.18 5.22 11.06
N SER A 82 3.86 6.31 10.35
CA SER A 82 2.96 7.36 10.88
C SER A 82 1.58 6.80 11.18
N LEU A 83 1.06 5.96 10.27
CA LEU A 83 -0.22 5.28 10.46
C LEU A 83 -0.16 4.29 11.62
N ALA A 84 0.83 3.41 11.66
CA ALA A 84 0.92 2.36 12.68
C ALA A 84 1.12 2.93 14.09
N SER A 85 2.00 3.90 14.25
CA SER A 85 2.29 4.54 15.54
C SER A 85 1.26 5.60 15.97
N GLY A 86 0.44 6.07 15.04
CA GLY A 86 -0.39 7.27 15.23
C GLY A 86 0.41 8.56 15.47
N GLN A 87 1.71 8.57 15.17
CA GLN A 87 2.55 9.76 15.28
C GLN A 87 2.63 10.50 13.93
N PRO A 88 2.57 11.85 13.91
CA PRO A 88 2.62 12.63 12.69
C PRO A 88 4.07 12.80 12.18
N LEU A 89 4.76 11.71 11.82
CA LEU A 89 6.21 11.70 11.48
C LEU A 89 6.56 12.62 10.31
N LEU A 90 5.61 12.83 9.40
CA LEU A 90 5.74 13.73 8.23
C LEU A 90 5.09 15.11 8.46
N GLY A 91 4.79 15.46 9.70
CA GLY A 91 4.12 16.71 10.06
C GLY A 91 2.68 16.80 9.56
N LYS A 92 2.04 15.65 9.28
CA LYS A 92 0.65 15.58 8.81
C LYS A 92 -0.24 15.00 9.91
N PRO A 93 -1.42 15.60 10.17
CA PRO A 93 -2.33 15.09 11.19
C PRO A 93 -2.86 13.70 10.80
N LEU A 94 -3.27 12.92 11.80
CA LEU A 94 -3.94 11.62 11.65
C LEU A 94 -5.38 11.74 12.17
N PRO A 95 -6.35 12.21 11.37
CA PRO A 95 -7.72 12.46 11.83
C PRO A 95 -8.46 11.22 12.31
N ARG A 96 -7.90 10.03 12.03
CA ARG A 96 -8.45 8.72 12.38
C ARG A 96 -7.60 7.96 13.39
N GLY A 97 -6.61 8.61 13.98
CA GLY A 97 -5.66 7.96 14.90
C GLY A 97 -4.82 6.87 14.22
N PRO A 98 -4.22 5.98 15.01
CA PRO A 98 -3.45 4.84 14.52
C PRO A 98 -4.25 3.95 13.56
N GLN A 99 -3.58 3.41 12.54
CA GLN A 99 -4.12 2.47 11.56
C GLN A 99 -3.08 1.42 11.23
N SER A 100 -3.51 0.16 11.09
CA SER A 100 -2.62 -0.90 10.59
C SER A 100 -2.25 -0.63 9.13
N ALA A 101 -0.98 -0.87 8.78
CA ALA A 101 -0.43 -0.65 7.45
C ALA A 101 0.41 -1.86 7.03
N TRP A 102 0.46 -2.14 5.72
CA TRP A 102 1.35 -3.14 5.15
C TRP A 102 2.32 -2.43 4.22
N ILE A 103 3.60 -2.77 4.32
CA ILE A 103 4.59 -2.43 3.30
C ILE A 103 4.75 -3.67 2.43
N TYR A 104 4.48 -3.52 1.14
CA TYR A 104 4.65 -4.56 0.14
C TYR A 104 5.78 -4.13 -0.80
N ASN A 105 6.93 -4.79 -0.69
CA ASN A 105 8.14 -4.47 -1.42
C ASN A 105 8.46 -5.61 -2.41
N LEU A 106 8.71 -5.24 -3.68
CA LEU A 106 9.04 -6.16 -4.76
C LEU A 106 10.42 -5.89 -5.39
N GLU A 107 11.15 -4.88 -4.91
CA GLU A 107 12.42 -4.45 -5.51
C GLU A 107 13.61 -4.98 -4.68
N ASP A 108 13.52 -4.81 -3.36
CA ASP A 108 14.61 -5.12 -2.44
C ASP A 108 14.44 -6.47 -1.71
N SER A 109 15.53 -7.03 -1.19
CA SER A 109 15.47 -8.20 -0.31
C SER A 109 14.89 -7.86 1.07
N GLN A 110 14.53 -8.88 1.85
CA GLN A 110 14.04 -8.70 3.22
C GLN A 110 15.07 -7.97 4.09
N ASP A 111 16.36 -8.36 4.02
CA ASP A 111 17.43 -7.69 4.77
C ASP A 111 17.49 -6.19 4.53
N GLU A 112 17.24 -5.75 3.29
CA GLU A 112 17.29 -4.33 2.95
C GLU A 112 16.02 -3.60 3.40
N LEU A 113 14.86 -4.25 3.30
CA LEU A 113 13.63 -3.74 3.89
C LEU A 113 13.78 -3.56 5.42
N ASP A 114 14.35 -4.54 6.11
CA ASP A 114 14.60 -4.49 7.55
C ASP A 114 15.54 -3.35 7.91
N ARG A 115 16.61 -3.12 7.13
CA ARG A 115 17.50 -1.95 7.31
C ARG A 115 16.76 -0.64 7.13
N GLN A 116 15.96 -0.50 6.07
CA GLN A 116 15.21 0.73 5.78
C GLN A 116 14.20 1.05 6.88
N VAL A 117 13.41 0.06 7.30
CA VAL A 117 12.43 0.21 8.38
C VAL A 117 13.12 0.52 9.70
N SER A 118 14.19 -0.20 10.05
CA SER A 118 14.95 0.04 11.28
C SER A 118 15.55 1.45 11.31
N ALA A 119 16.14 1.89 10.20
CA ALA A 119 16.70 3.23 10.09
C ALA A 119 15.62 4.32 10.24
N ALA A 120 14.45 4.12 9.65
CA ALA A 120 13.32 5.04 9.80
C ALA A 120 12.81 5.08 11.25
N CYS A 121 12.70 3.92 11.91
CA CYS A 121 12.31 3.85 13.32
C CYS A 121 13.32 4.58 14.22
N MET A 122 14.62 4.35 14.01
CA MET A 122 15.68 5.05 14.75
C MET A 122 15.64 6.56 14.54
N PHE A 123 15.49 7.01 13.29
CA PHE A 123 15.44 8.43 12.96
C PHE A 123 14.23 9.14 13.59
N HIS A 124 13.08 8.46 13.65
CA HIS A 124 11.84 9.01 14.18
C HIS A 124 11.57 8.70 15.66
N GLY A 125 12.44 7.94 16.33
CA GLY A 125 12.23 7.53 17.72
C GLY A 125 11.06 6.57 17.92
N ILE A 126 10.77 5.73 16.93
CA ILE A 126 9.75 4.68 17.02
C ILE A 126 10.38 3.45 17.70
N VAL A 127 9.71 2.99 18.75
CA VAL A 127 10.06 1.79 19.52
C VAL A 127 8.90 0.78 19.43
N PRO A 128 9.14 -0.52 19.65
CA PRO A 128 8.09 -1.54 19.55
C PRO A 128 6.82 -1.23 20.37
N GLU A 129 6.97 -0.53 21.50
CA GLU A 129 5.89 -0.16 22.40
C GLU A 129 4.98 0.95 21.86
N ASN A 130 5.46 1.79 20.94
CA ASN A 130 4.71 2.92 20.37
C ASN A 130 4.47 2.80 18.85
N GLY A 131 5.15 1.88 18.17
CA GLY A 131 5.03 1.61 16.73
C GLY A 131 4.03 0.49 16.39
N GLY A 132 3.46 -0.15 17.40
CA GLY A 132 2.68 -1.38 17.27
C GLY A 132 3.54 -2.59 16.89
N ALA A 133 2.94 -3.78 16.89
CA ALA A 133 3.66 -5.00 16.56
C ALA A 133 3.97 -5.04 15.05
N ILE A 134 5.27 -4.90 14.72
CA ILE A 134 5.82 -5.14 13.40
C ILE A 134 5.96 -6.66 13.25
N PHE A 135 5.12 -7.27 12.42
CA PHE A 135 5.26 -8.68 12.05
C PHE A 135 5.84 -8.77 10.65
N ASP A 136 7.06 -9.28 10.53
CA ASP A 136 7.58 -9.75 9.25
C ASP A 136 6.97 -11.13 8.98
N HIS A 137 6.17 -11.26 7.92
CA HIS A 137 5.75 -12.57 7.44
C HIS A 137 6.80 -13.05 6.46
N GLY A 138 7.85 -13.67 7.01
CA GLY A 138 8.96 -14.24 6.27
C GLY A 138 8.50 -15.02 5.05
N SER A 139 9.19 -14.77 3.93
CA SER A 139 8.93 -15.16 2.52
C SER A 139 8.10 -14.15 1.70
N GLY A 140 8.70 -13.02 1.33
CA GLY A 140 8.22 -12.25 0.16
C GLY A 140 8.30 -10.72 0.19
N GLY A 141 9.07 -10.09 1.08
CA GLY A 141 9.19 -8.62 1.09
C GLY A 141 7.95 -7.91 1.64
N ILE A 142 7.24 -8.51 2.59
CA ILE A 142 6.02 -7.96 3.20
C ILE A 142 6.26 -7.68 4.68
N ALA A 143 6.08 -6.42 5.09
CA ALA A 143 6.05 -6.05 6.51
C ALA A 143 4.63 -5.63 6.93
N LEU A 144 4.10 -6.26 7.98
CA LEU A 144 2.84 -5.89 8.62
C LEU A 144 3.14 -4.98 9.82
N LEU A 145 2.62 -3.76 9.78
CA LEU A 145 2.64 -2.82 10.89
C LEU A 145 1.24 -2.75 11.51
N ARG A 146 1.11 -3.11 12.79
CA ARG A 146 -0.16 -3.00 13.53
C ARG A 146 -0.30 -1.60 14.14
N ALA A 147 -1.54 -1.11 14.21
CA ALA A 147 -1.84 0.03 15.08
C ALA A 147 -1.53 -0.32 16.55
N ALA A 148 -0.86 0.59 17.26
CA ALA A 148 -0.69 0.52 18.72
C ALA A 148 -2.00 0.74 19.47
#